data_AF-A0A1H7R5M6-F1
#
_entry.id   AF-A0A1H7R5M6-F1
#
_cell.length_a   1.000
_cell.length_b   1.000
_cell.length_c   1.000
_cell.angle_alpha   90.00
_cell.angle_beta   90.00
_cell.angle_gamma   90.00
#
_symmetry.space_group_name_H-M   'P 1'
#
loop_
_entity.id
_entity.type
_entity.pdbx_description
1 polymer ?
#
loop_
_entity_poly.entity_id
_entity_poly.type
_entity_poly.pdbx_seq_one_letter_code
_entity_poly.pdbx_strand_id
1 'polypeptide(L)'
;MRKLVVTGVALAAVTSLSACGKSGYDRARPDEFAVARQAPLVIPPDFSLIPPQPGAARTQGTNTQGQTLEALFGTPAPRSQAEAGVVDQAGGDVAQPGIRSAVGDPQTNVIDKGQTTRDIIAAPQGDGQGARAVTGGAAGATQATAPSPAATPTPGATPQP
;
A
#
# COMPACT_ATOMS: atom_id res chain seq x y z
N MET A 1 26.22 97.63 8.73
CA MET A 1 26.81 96.38 9.27
C MET A 1 25.75 95.42 9.82
N ARG A 2 25.07 95.70 10.95
CA ARG A 2 24.08 94.76 11.56
C ARG A 2 22.89 94.40 10.66
N LYS A 3 22.33 95.35 9.91
CA LYS A 3 21.19 95.10 9.00
C LYS A 3 21.54 94.15 7.85
N LEU A 4 22.77 94.24 7.31
CA LEU A 4 23.26 93.37 6.24
C LEU A 4 23.55 91.94 6.73
N VAL A 5 24.02 91.80 7.97
CA VAL A 5 24.22 90.49 8.60
C VAL A 5 22.88 89.79 8.84
N VAL A 6 21.86 90.50 9.32
CA VAL A 6 20.52 89.93 9.54
C VAL A 6 19.85 89.52 8.24
N THR A 7 19.95 90.33 7.18
CA THR A 7 19.40 89.95 5.86
C THR A 7 20.14 88.79 5.22
N GLY A 8 21.47 88.71 5.39
CA GLY A 8 22.27 87.60 4.88
C GLY A 8 21.91 86.26 5.56
N VAL A 9 21.74 86.27 6.89
CA VAL A 9 21.32 85.08 7.65
C VAL A 9 19.90 84.66 7.28
N ALA A 10 18.97 85.60 7.13
CA ALA A 10 17.59 85.29 6.74
C ALA A 10 17.53 84.68 5.34
N LEU A 11 18.30 85.21 4.38
CA LEU A 11 18.34 84.67 3.03
C LEU A 11 18.97 83.27 3.00
N ALA A 12 20.06 83.06 3.75
CA ALA A 12 20.68 81.75 3.89
C ALA A 12 19.71 80.72 4.48
N ALA A 13 18.96 81.09 5.52
CA ALA A 13 17.96 80.22 6.15
C ALA A 13 16.81 79.83 5.21
N VAL A 14 16.34 80.76 4.38
CA VAL A 14 15.27 80.46 3.39
C VAL A 14 15.80 79.53 2.29
N THR A 15 17.04 79.74 1.82
CA THR A 15 17.63 78.88 0.79
C THR A 15 17.93 77.46 1.28
N SER A 16 18.36 77.29 2.53
CA SER A 16 18.60 75.97 3.12
C SER A 16 17.29 75.20 3.35
N LEU A 17 16.20 75.88 3.71
CA LEU A 17 14.90 75.25 3.88
C LEU A 17 14.27 74.83 2.54
N SER A 18 14.50 75.60 1.46
CA SER A 18 14.04 75.25 0.11
C SER A 18 14.78 74.06 -0.50
N ALA A 19 16.01 73.77 -0.04
CA ALA A 19 16.79 72.61 -0.50
C ALA A 19 16.27 71.26 0.02
N CYS A 20 15.52 71.23 1.13
CA CYS A 20 14.94 70.00 1.69
C CYS A 20 13.54 69.64 1.13
N GLY A 21 12.95 70.49 0.28
CA GLY A 21 11.52 70.39 -0.05
C GLY A 21 11.13 69.51 -1.25
N LYS A 22 12.04 69.13 -2.15
CA LYS A 22 11.62 68.57 -3.46
C LYS A 22 12.32 67.32 -3.99
N SER A 23 13.27 66.72 -3.28
CA SER A 23 14.09 65.62 -3.84
C SER A 23 13.76 64.22 -3.31
N GLY A 24 12.73 64.05 -2.47
CA GLY A 24 12.50 62.79 -1.75
C GLY A 24 11.13 62.11 -1.92
N TYR A 25 10.18 62.75 -2.61
CA TYR A 25 8.83 62.20 -2.83
C TYR A 25 8.66 61.51 -4.19
N ASP A 26 9.45 61.88 -5.20
CA ASP A 26 9.66 61.09 -6.44
C ASP A 26 10.72 60.00 -6.23
N ARG A 27 10.62 59.29 -5.11
CA ARG A 27 11.27 57.98 -5.06
C ARG A 27 10.49 57.13 -6.05
N ALA A 28 11.17 56.43 -6.96
CA ALA A 28 10.57 55.35 -7.71
C ALA A 28 10.03 54.33 -6.71
N ARG A 29 8.80 54.57 -6.22
CA ARG A 29 8.07 53.68 -5.34
C ARG A 29 7.79 52.46 -6.20
N PRO A 30 8.14 51.25 -5.75
CA PRO A 30 7.75 50.05 -6.46
C PRO A 30 6.25 50.11 -6.72
N ASP A 31 5.85 50.01 -7.98
CA ASP A 31 4.43 50.08 -8.34
C ASP A 31 3.73 48.83 -7.83
N GLU A 32 2.99 48.97 -6.72
CA GLU A 32 2.24 47.90 -6.08
C GLU A 32 1.09 47.35 -6.96
N PHE A 33 0.74 48.04 -8.05
CA PHE A 33 -0.23 47.59 -9.05
C PHE A 33 0.43 47.14 -10.36
N ALA A 34 1.76 47.06 -10.42
CA ALA A 34 2.46 46.50 -11.56
C ALA A 34 2.18 44.99 -11.63
N VAL A 35 1.25 44.62 -12.50
CA VAL A 35 0.89 43.22 -12.75
C VAL A 35 2.05 42.55 -13.47
N ALA A 36 2.79 41.71 -12.74
CA ALA A 36 3.75 40.79 -13.34
C ALA A 36 3.03 39.81 -14.27
N ARG A 37 3.67 39.42 -15.38
CA ARG A 37 3.08 38.44 -16.30
C ARG A 37 2.91 37.10 -15.59
N GLN A 38 1.66 36.67 -15.43
CA GLN A 38 1.33 35.36 -14.87
C GLN A 38 1.95 34.27 -15.76
N ALA A 39 2.57 33.27 -15.14
CA ALA A 39 3.01 32.07 -15.86
C ALA A 39 1.82 31.45 -16.60
N PRO A 40 2.02 30.91 -17.82
CA PRO A 40 0.94 30.29 -18.58
C PRO A 40 0.25 29.22 -17.73
N LEU A 41 -1.07 29.28 -17.66
CA LEU A 41 -1.87 28.21 -17.03
C LEU A 41 -1.78 26.97 -17.92
N VAL A 42 -0.86 26.07 -17.59
CA VAL A 42 -0.83 24.74 -18.20
C VAL A 42 -1.93 23.94 -17.54
N ILE A 43 -3.00 23.71 -18.29
CA ILE A 43 -4.04 22.75 -17.90
C ILE A 43 -3.38 21.38 -17.91
N PRO A 44 -3.29 20.67 -16.76
CA PRO A 44 -2.79 19.30 -16.74
C PRO A 44 -3.63 18.45 -17.71
N PRO A 45 -3.04 17.45 -18.37
CA PRO A 45 -3.82 16.56 -19.22
C PRO A 45 -4.98 15.98 -18.42
N ASP A 46 -6.17 16.01 -19.01
CA ASP A 46 -7.36 15.42 -18.42
C ASP A 46 -7.14 13.90 -18.37
N PHE A 47 -6.78 13.38 -17.20
CA PHE A 47 -6.65 11.95 -17.02
C PHE A 47 -8.06 11.39 -16.82
N SER A 48 -8.64 10.83 -17.88
CA SER A 48 -9.86 10.02 -17.82
C SER A 48 -9.57 8.68 -17.13
N LEU A 49 -9.15 8.74 -15.86
CA LEU A 49 -8.92 7.55 -15.04
C LEU A 49 -10.26 6.89 -14.81
N ILE A 50 -10.44 5.72 -15.40
CA ILE A 50 -11.56 4.85 -15.07
C ILE A 50 -11.32 4.36 -13.63
N PRO A 51 -12.23 4.65 -12.69
CA PRO A 51 -12.11 4.12 -11.34
C PRO A 51 -12.00 2.59 -11.41
N PRO A 52 -11.09 1.97 -10.65
CA PRO A 52 -11.00 0.51 -10.63
C PRO A 52 -12.35 -0.07 -10.22
N GLN A 53 -12.81 -1.09 -10.94
CA GLN A 53 -14.11 -1.68 -10.65
C GLN A 53 -14.14 -2.21 -9.21
N PRO A 54 -15.25 -2.02 -8.48
CA PRO A 54 -15.42 -2.61 -7.15
C PRO A 54 -15.18 -4.12 -7.20
N GLY A 55 -14.25 -4.59 -6.37
CA GLY A 55 -13.89 -6.01 -6.30
C GLY A 55 -12.81 -6.47 -7.27
N ALA A 56 -12.39 -5.65 -8.25
CA ALA A 56 -11.25 -5.98 -9.10
C ALA A 56 -9.96 -6.17 -8.28
N ALA A 57 -9.10 -7.07 -8.73
CA ALA A 57 -7.79 -7.31 -8.12
C ALA A 57 -7.00 -6.00 -7.98
N ARG A 58 -6.50 -5.73 -6.77
CA ARG A 58 -5.68 -4.54 -6.52
C ARG A 58 -4.34 -4.69 -7.24
N THR A 59 -3.97 -3.70 -8.05
CA THR A 59 -2.69 -3.67 -8.79
C THR A 59 -1.46 -3.57 -7.86
N GLN A 60 -1.65 -3.08 -6.64
CA GLN A 60 -0.60 -2.90 -5.61
C GLN A 60 -0.46 -4.12 -4.67
N GLY A 61 -0.97 -5.29 -5.06
CA GLY A 61 -1.07 -6.49 -4.22
C GLY A 61 0.24 -7.26 -3.97
N THR A 62 1.40 -6.63 -4.10
CA THR A 62 2.67 -7.30 -3.88
C THR A 62 2.88 -7.58 -2.39
N ASN A 63 3.03 -8.85 -2.01
CA ASN A 63 3.33 -9.25 -0.64
C ASN A 63 4.77 -8.83 -0.27
N THR A 64 4.90 -7.62 0.29
CA THR A 64 6.19 -7.00 0.66
C THR A 64 6.97 -7.83 1.68
N GLN A 65 6.29 -8.51 2.60
CA GLN A 65 6.92 -9.43 3.55
C GLN A 65 7.57 -10.62 2.83
N GLY A 66 6.86 -11.24 1.89
CA GLY A 66 7.41 -12.32 1.07
C GLY A 66 8.63 -11.89 0.26
N GLN A 67 8.58 -10.71 -0.35
CA GLN A 67 9.73 -10.15 -1.07
C GLN A 67 10.92 -9.84 -0.16
N THR A 68 10.65 -9.41 1.07
CA THR A 68 11.69 -9.14 2.06
C THR A 68 12.34 -10.45 2.52
N LEU A 69 11.55 -11.48 2.79
CA LEU A 69 12.06 -12.81 3.15
C LEU A 69 12.91 -13.41 2.02
N GLU A 70 12.45 -13.29 0.78
CA GLU A 70 13.19 -13.69 -0.42
C GLU A 70 14.51 -12.91 -0.57
N ALA A 71 14.50 -11.60 -0.32
CA ALA A 71 15.73 -10.79 -0.36
C ALA A 71 16.71 -11.12 0.77
N LEU A 72 16.22 -11.51 1.95
CA LEU A 72 17.03 -11.83 3.12
C LEU A 72 17.59 -13.26 3.10
N PHE A 73 16.79 -14.22 2.66
CA PHE A 73 17.11 -15.66 2.75
C PHE A 73 17.31 -16.32 1.39
N GLY A 74 17.05 -15.60 0.29
CA GLY A 74 17.11 -16.13 -1.07
C GLY A 74 15.91 -17.00 -1.43
N THR A 75 16.01 -17.62 -2.61
CA THR A 75 14.95 -18.49 -3.13
C THR A 75 14.87 -19.79 -2.32
N PRO A 76 13.67 -20.37 -2.13
CA PRO A 76 13.52 -21.68 -1.52
C PRO A 76 14.43 -22.72 -2.16
N ALA A 77 15.01 -23.60 -1.34
CA ALA A 77 15.81 -24.72 -1.82
C ALA A 77 15.00 -25.60 -2.78
N PRO A 78 15.62 -26.17 -3.84
CA PRO A 78 14.95 -27.10 -4.75
C PRO A 78 14.31 -28.26 -3.98
N ARG A 79 13.09 -28.64 -4.38
CA ARG A 79 12.38 -29.77 -3.76
C ARG A 79 13.12 -31.09 -4.02
N SER A 80 13.01 -32.00 -3.07
CA SER A 80 13.69 -33.31 -3.16
C SER A 80 12.99 -34.22 -4.18
N GLN A 81 13.73 -35.16 -4.76
CA GLN A 81 13.16 -36.14 -5.71
C GLN A 81 12.07 -37.01 -5.08
N ALA A 82 12.16 -37.27 -3.77
CA ALA A 82 11.14 -38.03 -3.05
C ALA A 82 9.82 -37.24 -2.97
N GLU A 83 9.88 -35.94 -2.73
CA GLU A 83 8.71 -35.06 -2.72
C GLU A 83 8.07 -34.99 -4.11
N ALA A 84 8.89 -34.83 -5.17
CA ALA A 84 8.40 -34.85 -6.55
C ALA A 84 7.67 -36.17 -6.87
N GLY A 85 8.26 -37.32 -6.50
CA GLY A 85 7.65 -38.63 -6.73
C GLY A 85 6.31 -38.83 -6.00
N VAL A 86 6.15 -38.27 -4.81
CA VAL A 86 4.86 -38.30 -4.09
C VAL A 86 3.81 -37.43 -4.80
N VAL A 87 4.20 -36.26 -5.30
CA VAL A 87 3.31 -35.37 -6.06
C VAL A 87 2.87 -36.02 -7.37
N ASP A 88 3.78 -36.69 -8.08
CA ASP A 88 3.48 -37.42 -9.31
C ASP A 88 2.51 -38.59 -9.03
N GLN A 89 2.73 -39.36 -7.97
CA GLN A 89 1.79 -40.42 -7.56
C GLN A 89 0.42 -39.88 -7.15
N ALA A 90 0.36 -38.67 -6.61
CA ALA A 90 -0.88 -37.97 -6.30
C ALA A 90 -1.56 -37.35 -7.56
N GLY A 91 -0.97 -37.50 -8.75
CA GLY A 91 -1.48 -36.97 -10.00
C GLY A 91 -1.27 -35.47 -10.17
N GLY A 92 -0.20 -34.91 -9.61
CA GLY A 92 0.13 -33.48 -9.71
C GLY A 92 0.40 -32.98 -11.14
N ASP A 93 0.63 -33.90 -12.07
CA ASP A 93 0.78 -33.70 -13.51
C ASP A 93 -0.56 -33.66 -14.27
N VAL A 94 -1.66 -34.08 -13.64
CA VAL A 94 -3.00 -34.09 -14.24
C VAL A 94 -3.68 -32.73 -14.08
N ALA A 95 -3.46 -31.85 -15.05
CA ALA A 95 -4.18 -30.58 -15.14
C ALA A 95 -5.57 -30.76 -15.79
N GLN A 96 -6.57 -30.06 -15.27
CA GLN A 96 -7.91 -30.01 -15.89
C GLN A 96 -7.82 -29.43 -17.32
N PRO A 97 -8.47 -30.05 -18.32
CA PRO A 97 -8.52 -29.52 -19.67
C PRO A 97 -9.05 -28.07 -19.68
N GLY A 98 -8.33 -27.16 -20.34
CA GLY A 98 -8.72 -25.75 -20.43
C GLY A 98 -8.40 -24.87 -19.22
N ILE A 99 -7.74 -25.39 -18.17
CA ILE A 99 -7.41 -24.58 -16.97
C ILE A 99 -6.59 -23.32 -17.29
N ARG A 100 -5.69 -23.39 -18.29
CA ARG A 100 -4.89 -22.23 -18.74
C ARG A 100 -5.76 -21.15 -19.38
N SER A 101 -6.82 -21.55 -20.08
CA SER A 101 -7.80 -20.62 -20.65
C SER A 101 -8.68 -20.01 -19.55
N ALA A 102 -9.12 -20.81 -18.58
CA ALA A 102 -9.93 -20.32 -17.46
C ALA A 102 -9.17 -19.34 -16.56
N VAL A 103 -7.91 -19.63 -16.23
CA VAL A 103 -7.05 -18.76 -15.40
C VAL A 103 -6.59 -17.52 -16.17
N GLY A 104 -6.39 -17.64 -17.48
CA GLY A 104 -5.98 -16.53 -18.35
C GLY A 104 -7.12 -15.66 -18.87
N ASP A 105 -8.39 -15.99 -18.57
CA ASP A 105 -9.56 -15.23 -19.02
C ASP A 105 -9.59 -13.84 -18.34
N PRO A 106 -9.60 -12.73 -19.11
CA PRO A 106 -9.73 -11.37 -18.56
C PRO A 106 -10.98 -11.14 -17.71
N GLN A 107 -12.04 -11.94 -17.90
CA GLN A 107 -13.27 -11.86 -17.10
C GLN A 107 -13.16 -12.60 -15.75
N THR A 108 -12.14 -13.44 -15.56
CA THR A 108 -11.92 -14.15 -14.29
C THR A 108 -11.15 -13.26 -13.33
N ASN A 109 -11.82 -12.80 -12.27
CA ASN A 109 -11.19 -11.95 -11.27
C ASN A 109 -10.41 -12.76 -10.23
N VAL A 110 -9.08 -12.73 -10.31
CA VAL A 110 -8.18 -13.43 -9.37
C VAL A 110 -7.68 -12.46 -8.29
N ILE A 111 -8.01 -12.73 -7.03
CA ILE A 111 -7.62 -11.88 -5.88
C ILE A 111 -6.69 -12.66 -4.95
N ASP A 112 -5.47 -12.18 -4.73
CA ASP A 112 -4.61 -12.71 -3.65
C ASP A 112 -5.18 -12.30 -2.28
N LYS A 113 -5.57 -13.30 -1.48
CA LYS A 113 -6.11 -13.12 -0.13
C LYS A 113 -5.04 -13.16 0.96
N GLY A 114 -3.76 -13.27 0.59
CA GLY A 114 -2.65 -13.48 1.51
C GLY A 114 -2.54 -14.93 1.96
N GLN A 115 -1.44 -15.25 2.67
CA GLN A 115 -1.17 -16.60 3.17
C GLN A 115 -2.14 -17.00 4.29
N THR A 116 -2.27 -16.15 5.31
CA THR A 116 -3.13 -16.43 6.48
C THR A 116 -4.57 -16.76 6.10
N THR A 117 -5.18 -15.97 5.22
CA THR A 117 -6.57 -16.23 4.78
C THR A 117 -6.67 -17.54 4.00
N ARG A 118 -5.68 -17.84 3.14
CA ARG A 118 -5.65 -19.10 2.38
C ARG A 118 -5.49 -20.30 3.30
N ASP A 119 -4.62 -20.21 4.29
CA ASP A 119 -4.40 -21.28 5.27
C ASP A 119 -5.66 -21.56 6.09
N ILE A 120 -6.38 -20.51 6.50
CA ILE A 120 -7.65 -20.64 7.21
C ILE A 120 -8.71 -21.33 6.33
N ILE A 121 -8.79 -20.98 5.05
CA ILE A 121 -9.77 -21.58 4.12
C ILE A 121 -9.42 -23.03 3.80
N ALA A 122 -8.13 -23.35 3.67
CA ALA A 122 -7.65 -24.70 3.39
C ALA A 122 -7.64 -25.61 4.63
N ALA A 123 -7.76 -25.03 5.82
CA ALA A 123 -7.78 -25.79 7.06
C ALA A 123 -8.99 -26.75 7.09
N PRO A 124 -8.79 -28.03 7.48
CA PRO A 124 -9.89 -28.95 7.71
C PRO A 124 -10.88 -28.37 8.74
N GLN A 125 -12.17 -28.62 8.53
CA GLN A 125 -13.20 -28.23 9.49
C GLN A 125 -12.96 -28.98 10.81
N GLY A 126 -12.90 -28.25 11.92
CA GLY A 126 -12.75 -28.80 13.25
C GLY A 126 -12.66 -27.70 14.29
N ASP A 127 -12.78 -28.06 15.56
CA ASP A 127 -12.86 -27.09 16.67
C ASP A 127 -11.56 -26.27 16.87
N GLY A 128 -10.53 -26.50 16.05
CA GLY A 128 -9.20 -25.90 16.18
C GLY A 128 -8.42 -26.45 17.38
N GLN A 129 -7.10 -26.23 17.40
CA GLN A 129 -6.22 -26.54 18.53
C GLN A 129 -6.30 -25.47 19.65
N GLY A 130 -7.13 -24.44 19.49
CA GLY A 130 -7.26 -23.30 20.39
C GLY A 130 -8.39 -23.41 21.42
N ALA A 131 -8.26 -22.61 22.49
CA ALA A 131 -9.06 -22.65 23.71
C ALA A 131 -10.59 -22.60 23.47
N ARG A 132 -11.30 -23.49 24.18
CA ARG A 132 -12.78 -23.52 24.25
C ARG A 132 -13.23 -22.57 25.36
N ALA A 133 -14.16 -21.66 25.08
CA ALA A 133 -14.92 -20.98 26.12
C ALA A 133 -16.29 -21.65 26.24
N VAL A 134 -16.53 -22.36 27.36
CA VAL A 134 -17.87 -22.81 27.74
C VAL A 134 -18.58 -21.63 28.40
N THR A 135 -19.70 -21.20 27.83
CA THR A 135 -20.59 -20.23 28.45
C THR A 135 -21.68 -20.95 29.23
N GLY A 136 -21.50 -21.05 30.55
CA GLY A 136 -22.59 -21.26 31.51
C GLY A 136 -22.87 -22.71 31.96
N GLY A 137 -22.50 -23.00 33.21
CA GLY A 137 -23.34 -23.79 34.12
C GLY A 137 -23.18 -25.31 34.14
N ALA A 138 -22.13 -25.81 34.79
CA ALA A 138 -22.19 -26.79 35.90
C ALA A 138 -20.77 -27.33 36.15
N ALA A 139 -20.25 -27.11 37.35
CA ALA A 139 -19.13 -27.86 37.86
C ALA A 139 -19.53 -29.35 37.94
N GLY A 140 -18.78 -30.21 37.26
CA GLY A 140 -18.87 -31.66 37.41
C GLY A 140 -19.28 -32.41 36.14
N ALA A 141 -18.30 -32.73 35.31
CA ALA A 141 -18.32 -33.96 34.52
C ALA A 141 -16.88 -34.36 34.17
N THR A 142 -16.45 -35.42 34.86
CA THR A 142 -15.39 -36.38 34.55
C THR A 142 -14.75 -36.26 33.15
N GLN A 143 -13.42 -36.20 33.13
CA GLN A 143 -12.60 -36.52 31.96
C GLN A 143 -13.10 -37.83 31.34
N ALA A 144 -13.76 -37.73 30.18
CA ALA A 144 -13.98 -38.87 29.31
C ALA A 144 -12.67 -39.09 28.54
N THR A 145 -11.93 -40.11 28.94
CA THR A 145 -10.82 -40.69 28.20
C THR A 145 -11.21 -40.87 26.72
N ALA A 146 -10.42 -40.30 25.81
CA ALA A 146 -10.58 -40.50 24.38
C ALA A 146 -10.49 -41.99 24.02
N PRO A 147 -11.33 -42.52 23.12
CA PRO A 147 -11.03 -43.80 22.49
C PRO A 147 -9.79 -43.63 21.59
N SER A 148 -8.79 -44.47 21.83
CA SER A 148 -7.64 -44.66 20.95
C SER A 148 -8.10 -44.88 19.50
N PRO A 149 -7.49 -44.25 18.48
CA PRO A 149 -7.91 -44.48 17.10
C PRO A 149 -7.60 -45.93 16.71
N ALA A 150 -8.68 -46.68 16.45
CA ALA A 150 -8.63 -48.03 15.91
C ALA A 150 -7.85 -48.04 14.59
N ALA A 151 -6.96 -49.02 14.46
CA ALA A 151 -6.23 -49.32 13.25
C ALA A 151 -7.19 -49.51 12.06
N THR A 152 -6.91 -48.82 10.95
CA THR A 152 -7.57 -49.08 9.68
C THR A 152 -7.12 -50.46 9.16
N PRO A 153 -8.05 -51.35 8.76
CA PRO A 153 -7.69 -52.66 8.19
C PRO A 153 -7.10 -52.50 6.78
N THR A 154 -5.95 -53.13 6.56
CA THR A 154 -5.30 -53.35 5.26
C THR A 154 -6.28 -53.98 4.26
N PRO A 155 -6.49 -53.40 3.05
CA PRO A 155 -7.20 -54.09 1.99
C PRO A 155 -6.37 -55.28 1.48
N GLY A 156 -6.95 -56.47 1.57
CA GLY A 156 -6.34 -57.73 1.19
C GLY A 156 -5.98 -57.80 -0.29
N ALA A 157 -4.85 -58.48 -0.55
CA ALA A 157 -4.44 -58.90 -1.87
C ALA A 157 -5.54 -59.74 -2.53
N THR A 158 -5.91 -59.37 -3.76
CA THR A 158 -6.70 -60.22 -4.65
C THR A 158 -5.72 -61.11 -5.43
N PRO A 159 -5.87 -62.45 -5.44
CA PRO A 159 -5.08 -63.32 -6.30
C PRO A 159 -5.59 -63.23 -7.75
N GLN A 160 -4.68 -63.00 -8.70
CA GLN A 160 -4.95 -63.15 -10.13
C GLN A 160 -5.04 -64.64 -10.52
N PRO A 161 -5.87 -65.02 -11.51
CA PRO A 161 -5.73 -66.30 -12.20
C PRO A 161 -4.50 -66.32 -13.12
#